data_AF-A0AAU9XHP9-F1
#
_entry.id   AF-A0AAU9XHP9-F1
#
_cell.length_a   1.000
_cell.length_b   1.000
_cell.length_c   1.000
_cell.angle_alpha   90.00
_cell.angle_beta   90.00
_cell.angle_gamma   90.00
#
_symmetry.space_group_name_H-M   'P 1'
#
loop_
_entity.id
_entity.type
_entity.pdbx_description
1 polymer ?
#
loop_
_entity_poly.entity_id
_entity_poly.type
_entity_poly.pdbx_seq_one_letter_code
_entity_poly.pdbx_strand_id
1 'polypeptide(L)'
;QQHDNILCQEILVLEPFKEKKGSIAQGQIWDKIANNLNSFQHPQFRVTKRSVRERYTLLSDKFRAKMRDEEKESGIDTDLSDIEKTLEEIVEKEAVVEETAQNNKKKVNCAKAADMRYRTLENLGRSQKRQRKDEVENETAARGKHRRSGSDMVAYLQGKKDLVQKWKMEEMQLQKQRLEAESKKEEQSKKQHQDLMQVTLTKTKLG
;
A
#
# COMPACT_ATOMS: atom_id res chain seq x y z
N GLN A 1 -36.88 -15.69 -9.58
CA GLN A 1 -36.61 -14.30 -9.15
C GLN A 1 -36.94 -14.08 -7.68
N GLN A 2 -38.16 -14.34 -7.20
CA GLN A 2 -38.53 -14.09 -5.79
C GLN A 2 -37.65 -14.82 -4.77
N HIS A 3 -37.34 -16.11 -4.98
CA HIS A 3 -36.42 -16.85 -4.11
C HIS A 3 -35.02 -16.25 -4.02
N ASP A 4 -34.48 -15.77 -5.16
CA ASP A 4 -33.15 -15.17 -5.23
C ASP A 4 -33.13 -13.80 -4.55
N ASN A 5 -34.20 -13.01 -4.72
CA ASN A 5 -34.35 -11.73 -4.04
C ASN A 5 -34.30 -11.91 -2.52
N ILE A 6 -35.14 -12.81 -1.98
CA ILE A 6 -35.18 -13.09 -0.54
C ILE A 6 -33.83 -13.64 -0.03
N LEU A 7 -33.19 -14.52 -0.81
CA LEU A 7 -31.85 -15.01 -0.50
C LEU A 7 -30.84 -13.86 -0.37
N CYS A 8 -30.78 -12.97 -1.36
CA CYS A 8 -29.87 -11.82 -1.34
C CYS A 8 -30.19 -10.88 -0.17
N GLN A 9 -31.46 -10.59 0.09
CA GLN A 9 -31.87 -9.78 1.25
C GLN A 9 -31.42 -10.40 2.57
N GLU A 10 -31.60 -11.70 2.77
CA GLU A 10 -31.19 -12.37 4.00
C GLU A 10 -29.66 -12.37 4.18
N ILE A 11 -28.91 -12.54 3.09
CA ILE A 11 -27.44 -12.41 3.08
C ILE A 11 -27.01 -10.99 3.42
N LEU A 12 -27.72 -9.99 2.88
CA LEU A 12 -27.45 -8.59 3.12
C LEU A 12 -27.74 -8.18 4.58
N VAL A 13 -28.73 -8.80 5.23
CA VAL A 13 -29.07 -8.55 6.64
C VAL A 13 -28.07 -9.22 7.58
N LEU A 14 -27.71 -10.48 7.32
CA LEU A 14 -26.86 -11.27 8.21
C LEU A 14 -25.36 -11.13 7.93
N GLU A 15 -25.00 -10.54 6.77
CA GLU A 15 -23.65 -10.13 6.39
C GLU A 15 -22.55 -11.16 6.72
N PRO A 16 -22.65 -12.41 6.19
CA PRO A 16 -21.74 -13.51 6.52
C PRO A 16 -20.27 -13.23 6.15
N PHE A 17 -20.02 -12.21 5.32
CA PHE A 17 -18.69 -11.77 4.89
C PHE A 17 -17.95 -10.92 5.93
N LYS A 18 -18.63 -10.38 6.95
CA LYS A 18 -17.97 -9.69 8.08
C LYS A 18 -17.11 -10.64 8.91
N GLU A 19 -17.51 -11.90 8.98
CA GLU A 19 -16.76 -12.94 9.66
C GLU A 19 -15.59 -13.46 8.82
N LYS A 20 -14.52 -13.88 9.50
CA LYS A 20 -13.34 -14.43 8.82
C LYS A 20 -13.74 -15.62 7.93
N LYS A 21 -13.30 -15.60 6.67
CA LYS A 21 -13.53 -16.68 5.71
C LYS A 21 -13.07 -18.04 6.26
N GLY A 22 -13.98 -19.01 6.25
CA GLY A 22 -13.75 -20.37 6.76
C GLY A 22 -13.84 -20.53 8.28
N SER A 23 -14.23 -19.48 9.01
CA SER A 23 -14.46 -19.58 10.46
C SER A 23 -15.75 -20.34 10.79
N ILE A 24 -15.82 -20.88 12.01
CA ILE A 24 -17.03 -21.49 12.56
C ILE A 24 -18.16 -20.46 12.66
N ALA A 25 -17.84 -19.23 13.09
CA ALA A 25 -18.80 -18.12 13.20
C ALA A 25 -19.44 -17.81 11.83
N GLN A 26 -18.63 -17.69 10.77
CA GLN A 26 -19.16 -17.56 9.41
C GLN A 26 -20.06 -18.76 9.07
N GLY A 27 -19.62 -19.98 9.37
CA GLY A 27 -20.42 -21.20 9.22
C GLY A 27 -21.82 -21.10 9.84
N GLN A 28 -21.89 -20.63 11.08
CA GLN A 28 -23.13 -20.46 11.84
C GLN A 28 -24.06 -19.40 11.23
N ILE A 29 -23.51 -18.31 10.69
CA ILE A 29 -24.32 -17.30 9.98
C ILE A 29 -24.99 -17.93 8.75
N TRP A 30 -24.26 -18.71 7.96
CA TRP A 30 -24.85 -19.39 6.81
C TRP A 30 -25.88 -20.46 7.19
N ASP A 31 -25.68 -21.15 8.32
CA ASP A 31 -26.70 -22.06 8.87
C ASP A 31 -27.96 -21.27 9.28
N LYS A 32 -27.78 -20.09 9.91
CA LYS A 32 -28.89 -19.20 10.28
C LYS A 32 -29.66 -18.70 9.05
N ILE A 33 -28.96 -18.27 7.99
CA ILE A 33 -29.58 -17.88 6.71
C ILE A 33 -30.42 -19.05 6.18
N ALA A 34 -29.87 -20.26 6.10
CA ALA A 34 -30.62 -21.42 5.60
C ALA A 34 -31.86 -21.73 6.44
N ASN A 35 -31.77 -21.64 7.78
CA ASN A 35 -32.90 -21.85 8.68
C ASN A 35 -33.97 -20.76 8.50
N ASN A 36 -33.57 -19.50 8.40
CA ASN A 36 -34.48 -18.39 8.16
C ASN A 36 -35.21 -18.56 6.83
N LEU A 37 -34.50 -18.87 5.75
CA LEU A 37 -35.10 -19.17 4.44
C LEU A 37 -36.11 -20.31 4.52
N ASN A 38 -35.76 -21.43 5.17
CA ASN A 38 -36.67 -22.57 5.33
C ASN A 38 -37.88 -22.28 6.22
N SER A 39 -37.87 -21.20 7.01
CA SER A 39 -39.01 -20.78 7.84
C SER A 39 -40.08 -20.00 7.08
N PHE A 40 -39.79 -19.52 5.86
CA PHE A 40 -40.76 -18.83 5.03
C PHE A 40 -41.85 -19.79 4.54
N GLN A 41 -43.10 -19.36 4.67
CA GLN A 41 -44.25 -20.09 4.14
C GLN A 41 -44.38 -19.92 2.62
N HIS A 42 -44.21 -18.69 2.14
CA HIS A 42 -44.27 -18.35 0.71
C HIS A 42 -43.24 -17.26 0.37
N PRO A 43 -42.31 -17.51 -0.56
CA PRO A 43 -42.07 -18.79 -1.22
C PRO A 43 -41.48 -19.81 -0.25
N GLN A 44 -41.82 -21.10 -0.43
CA GLN A 44 -41.27 -22.17 0.39
C GLN A 44 -39.83 -22.48 -0.04
N PHE A 45 -38.94 -22.63 0.93
CA PHE A 45 -37.56 -23.05 0.71
C PHE A 45 -37.32 -24.45 1.28
N ARG A 46 -36.43 -25.19 0.61
CA ARG A 46 -35.86 -26.44 1.10
C ARG A 46 -34.37 -26.44 0.80
N VAL A 47 -33.63 -25.65 1.57
CA VAL A 47 -32.21 -25.37 1.36
C VAL A 47 -31.36 -25.80 2.53
N THR A 48 -30.10 -26.09 2.26
CA THR A 48 -29.06 -26.33 3.26
C THR A 48 -28.05 -25.18 3.23
N LYS A 49 -27.21 -25.03 4.27
CA LYS A 49 -26.08 -24.09 4.24
C LYS A 49 -25.25 -24.19 2.96
N ARG A 50 -25.01 -25.41 2.47
CA ARG A 50 -24.23 -25.64 1.26
C ARG A 50 -24.92 -25.07 0.02
N SER A 51 -26.20 -25.39 -0.17
CA SER A 51 -26.94 -24.92 -1.35
C SER A 51 -27.15 -23.41 -1.34
N VAL A 52 -27.31 -22.79 -0.16
CA VAL A 52 -27.39 -21.33 0.00
C VAL A 52 -26.09 -20.68 -0.47
N ARG A 53 -24.93 -21.16 0.01
CA ARG A 53 -23.62 -20.65 -0.42
C ARG A 53 -23.39 -20.83 -1.92
N GLU A 54 -23.64 -22.02 -2.45
CA GLU A 54 -23.44 -22.32 -3.87
C GLU A 54 -24.34 -21.44 -4.76
N ARG A 55 -25.60 -21.22 -4.35
CA ARG A 55 -26.51 -20.33 -5.08
C ARG A 55 -26.04 -18.88 -5.05
N TYR A 56 -25.60 -18.39 -3.90
CA TYR A 56 -25.04 -17.05 -3.79
C TYR A 56 -23.81 -16.86 -4.69
N THR A 57 -22.84 -17.79 -4.64
CA THR A 57 -21.64 -17.74 -5.50
C THR A 57 -22.01 -17.69 -6.99
N LEU A 58 -22.98 -18.51 -7.41
CA LEU A 58 -23.46 -18.48 -8.79
C LEU A 58 -24.05 -17.12 -9.17
N LEU A 59 -24.85 -16.49 -8.29
CA LEU A 59 -25.46 -15.19 -8.53
C LEU A 59 -24.41 -14.07 -8.59
N SER A 60 -23.48 -14.05 -7.63
CA SER A 60 -22.41 -13.06 -7.57
C SER A 60 -21.47 -13.15 -8.79
N ASP A 61 -21.14 -14.37 -9.23
CA ASP A 61 -20.26 -14.59 -10.37
C ASP A 61 -20.92 -14.13 -11.68
N LYS A 62 -22.22 -14.43 -11.84
CA LYS A 62 -23.00 -13.97 -13.00
C LYS A 62 -23.12 -12.45 -13.03
N PHE A 63 -23.40 -11.83 -11.89
CA PHE A 63 -23.48 -10.37 -11.78
C PHE A 63 -22.15 -9.70 -12.14
N ARG A 64 -21.03 -10.19 -11.59
CA ARG A 64 -19.69 -9.68 -11.92
C ARG A 64 -19.30 -9.89 -13.39
N ALA A 65 -19.76 -10.98 -14.01
CA ALA A 65 -19.57 -11.20 -15.44
C ALA A 65 -20.35 -10.16 -16.27
N LYS A 66 -21.63 -9.96 -15.96
CA LYS A 66 -22.49 -8.96 -16.60
C LYS A 66 -21.90 -7.55 -16.53
N MET A 67 -21.47 -7.10 -15.35
CA MET A 67 -20.87 -5.76 -15.19
C MET A 67 -19.60 -5.58 -16.03
N ARG A 68 -18.72 -6.60 -16.11
CA ARG A 68 -17.51 -6.52 -16.95
C ARG A 68 -17.82 -6.48 -18.45
N ASP A 69 -18.84 -7.21 -18.88
CA ASP A 69 -19.23 -7.24 -20.28
C ASP A 69 -19.87 -5.89 -20.68
N GLU A 70 -20.70 -5.29 -19.81
CA GLU A 70 -21.30 -3.96 -20.02
C GLU A 70 -20.25 -2.84 -20.07
N GLU A 71 -19.29 -2.84 -19.15
CA GLU A 71 -18.13 -1.93 -19.16
C GLU A 71 -17.32 -2.03 -20.46
N LYS A 72 -17.25 -3.23 -21.04
CA LYS A 72 -16.44 -3.52 -22.23
C LYS A 72 -17.17 -3.24 -23.55
N GLU A 73 -18.46 -3.53 -23.64
CA GLU A 73 -19.22 -3.49 -24.91
C GLU A 73 -19.94 -2.17 -25.15
N SER A 74 -20.54 -1.59 -24.10
CA SER A 74 -21.48 -0.48 -24.26
C SER A 74 -20.91 0.83 -23.75
N GLY A 75 -20.13 0.79 -22.66
CA GLY A 75 -19.70 2.00 -21.95
C GLY A 75 -20.88 2.86 -21.42
N ILE A 76 -22.10 2.34 -21.52
CA ILE A 76 -23.36 2.94 -21.11
C ILE A 76 -23.99 2.00 -20.09
N ASP A 77 -24.27 2.57 -18.93
CA ASP A 77 -24.89 1.92 -17.79
C ASP A 77 -26.30 1.41 -18.11
N THR A 78 -26.61 0.17 -17.75
CA THR A 78 -27.94 -0.42 -17.94
C THR A 78 -28.71 -0.44 -16.62
N ASP A 79 -30.04 -0.27 -16.68
CA ASP A 79 -30.86 -0.28 -15.46
C ASP A 79 -30.75 -1.63 -14.73
N LEU A 80 -30.17 -1.59 -13.52
CA LEU A 80 -30.04 -2.76 -12.66
C LEU A 80 -31.40 -3.25 -12.15
N SER A 81 -31.64 -4.55 -12.28
CA SER A 81 -32.76 -5.25 -11.63
C SER A 81 -32.66 -5.12 -10.10
N ASP A 82 -33.77 -5.19 -9.36
CA ASP A 82 -33.77 -5.11 -7.89
C ASP A 82 -32.84 -6.15 -7.25
N ILE A 83 -32.75 -7.36 -7.83
CA ILE A 83 -31.82 -8.40 -7.35
C ILE A 83 -30.38 -7.98 -7.62
N GLU A 84 -30.11 -7.36 -8.77
CA GLU A 84 -28.77 -6.89 -9.14
C GLU A 84 -28.32 -5.74 -8.24
N LYS A 85 -29.22 -4.81 -7.88
CA LYS A 85 -28.95 -3.77 -6.87
C LYS A 85 -28.60 -4.36 -5.51
N THR A 86 -29.34 -5.39 -5.06
CA THR A 86 -28.99 -6.06 -3.79
C THR A 86 -27.64 -6.79 -3.88
N LEU A 87 -27.32 -7.38 -5.04
CA LEU A 87 -26.04 -8.05 -5.26
C LEU A 87 -24.88 -7.06 -5.32
N GLU A 88 -25.09 -5.91 -5.95
CA GLU A 88 -24.14 -4.79 -5.97
C GLU A 88 -23.79 -4.37 -4.54
N GLU A 89 -24.79 -4.08 -3.71
CA GLU A 89 -24.56 -3.68 -2.31
C GLU A 89 -23.80 -4.76 -1.53
N ILE A 90 -24.15 -6.04 -1.71
CA ILE A 90 -23.43 -7.14 -1.05
C ILE A 90 -21.97 -7.16 -1.51
N VAL A 91 -21.72 -7.11 -2.82
CA VAL A 91 -20.38 -7.20 -3.40
C VAL A 91 -19.50 -6.01 -2.98
N GLU A 92 -20.06 -4.81 -2.92
CA GLU A 92 -19.37 -3.61 -2.42
C GLU A 92 -18.99 -3.76 -0.96
N LYS A 93 -19.93 -4.19 -0.10
CA LYS A 93 -19.66 -4.44 1.32
C LYS A 93 -18.59 -5.51 1.51
N GLU A 94 -18.62 -6.59 0.73
CA GLU A 94 -17.58 -7.61 0.73
C GLU A 94 -16.20 -7.02 0.38
N ALA A 95 -16.12 -6.19 -0.65
CA ALA A 95 -14.87 -5.55 -1.08
C ALA A 95 -14.28 -4.66 0.02
N VAL A 96 -15.10 -3.87 0.71
CA VAL A 96 -14.66 -3.01 1.84
C VAL A 96 -14.12 -3.87 2.99
N VAL A 97 -14.77 -4.97 3.32
CA VAL A 97 -14.29 -5.89 4.37
C VAL A 97 -12.97 -6.55 3.97
N GLU A 98 -12.82 -6.97 2.72
CA GLU A 98 -11.57 -7.54 2.22
C GLU A 98 -10.42 -6.51 2.22
N GLU A 99 -10.68 -5.28 1.78
CA GLU A 99 -9.69 -4.21 1.75
C GLU A 99 -9.21 -3.83 3.16
N THR A 100 -10.13 -3.67 4.11
CA THR A 100 -9.79 -3.37 5.50
C THR A 100 -8.98 -4.49 6.14
N ALA A 101 -9.32 -5.76 5.89
CA ALA A 101 -8.55 -6.91 6.35
C ALA A 101 -7.13 -6.92 5.76
N GLN A 102 -6.97 -6.63 4.47
CA GLN A 102 -5.67 -6.54 3.81
C GLN A 102 -4.83 -5.39 4.37
N ASN A 103 -5.42 -4.21 4.56
CA ASN A 103 -4.73 -3.04 5.11
C ASN A 103 -4.27 -3.27 6.55
N ASN A 104 -5.09 -3.93 7.38
CA ASN A 104 -4.71 -4.32 8.73
C ASN A 104 -3.53 -5.31 8.73
N LYS A 105 -3.56 -6.32 7.84
CA LYS A 105 -2.44 -7.26 7.68
C LYS A 105 -1.15 -6.55 7.25
N LYS A 106 -1.23 -5.60 6.30
CA LYS A 106 -0.08 -4.78 5.88
C LYS A 106 0.48 -3.96 7.05
N LYS A 107 -0.38 -3.28 7.82
CA LYS A 107 0.02 -2.50 9.01
C LYS A 107 0.73 -3.37 10.05
N VAL A 108 0.18 -4.54 10.39
CA VAL A 108 0.79 -5.48 11.36
C VAL A 108 2.15 -5.96 10.86
N ASN A 109 2.28 -6.29 9.57
CA ASN A 109 3.56 -6.73 9.00
C ASN A 109 4.60 -5.60 8.99
N CYS A 110 4.21 -4.38 8.64
CA CYS A 110 5.07 -3.20 8.72
C CYS A 110 5.54 -2.92 10.15
N ALA A 111 4.64 -3.01 11.14
CA ALA A 111 4.98 -2.83 12.55
C ALA A 111 5.98 -3.89 13.04
N LYS A 112 5.75 -5.18 12.70
CA LYS A 112 6.70 -6.25 13.01
C LYS A 112 8.07 -6.04 12.37
N ALA A 113 8.10 -5.61 11.10
CA ALA A 113 9.36 -5.30 10.41
C ALA A 113 10.08 -4.11 11.06
N ALA A 114 9.34 -3.07 11.48
CA ALA A 114 9.89 -1.92 12.19
C ALA A 114 10.46 -2.32 13.57
N ASP A 115 9.75 -3.16 14.33
CA ASP A 115 10.22 -3.66 15.63
C ASP A 115 11.51 -4.49 15.47
N MET A 116 11.57 -5.38 14.47
CA MET A 116 12.79 -6.14 14.18
C MET A 116 13.97 -5.24 13.81
N ARG A 117 13.74 -4.18 13.02
CA ARG A 117 14.78 -3.17 12.72
C ARG A 117 15.23 -2.43 13.97
N TYR A 118 14.30 -2.00 14.82
CA TYR A 118 14.61 -1.30 16.07
C TYR A 118 15.45 -2.18 17.01
N ARG A 119 15.03 -3.43 17.24
CA ARG A 119 15.77 -4.42 18.05
C ARG A 119 17.18 -4.67 17.50
N THR A 120 17.33 -4.73 16.18
CA THR A 120 18.65 -4.93 15.56
C THR A 120 19.57 -3.73 15.80
N LEU A 121 19.06 -2.50 15.63
CA LEU A 121 19.81 -1.27 15.90
C LEU A 121 20.16 -1.11 17.39
N GLU A 122 19.24 -1.45 18.28
CA GLU A 122 19.48 -1.42 19.73
C GLU A 122 20.61 -2.40 20.12
N ASN A 123 20.59 -3.61 19.59
CA ASN A 123 21.62 -4.62 19.83
C ASN A 123 22.98 -4.21 19.26
N LEU A 124 23.02 -3.58 18.07
CA LEU A 124 24.25 -3.01 17.50
C LEU A 124 24.84 -1.91 18.41
N GLY A 125 23.99 -1.07 18.99
CA GLY A 125 24.41 -0.06 19.97
C GLY A 125 25.00 -0.67 21.25
N ARG A 126 24.47 -1.83 21.69
CA ARG A 126 25.02 -2.58 22.84
C ARG A 126 26.37 -3.24 22.52
N SER A 127 26.56 -3.80 21.32
CA SER A 127 27.85 -4.36 20.90
C SER A 127 28.93 -3.28 20.73
N GLN A 128 28.57 -2.09 20.26
CA GLN A 128 29.49 -0.95 20.18
C GLN A 128 29.90 -0.43 21.57
N LYS A 129 28.97 -0.43 22.54
CA LYS A 129 29.28 -0.07 23.94
C LYS A 129 30.19 -1.09 24.63
N ARG A 130 30.08 -2.38 24.27
CA ARG A 130 31.04 -3.40 24.73
C ARG A 130 32.42 -3.19 24.12
N GLN A 131 32.52 -2.97 22.81
CA GLN A 131 33.80 -2.67 22.14
C GLN A 131 34.50 -1.42 22.70
N ARG A 132 33.76 -0.33 23.00
CA ARG A 132 34.36 0.88 23.61
C ARG A 132 34.82 0.68 25.05
N LYS A 133 34.28 -0.30 25.78
CA LYS A 133 34.72 -0.60 27.14
C LYS A 133 35.93 -1.54 27.14
N ASP A 134 35.98 -2.47 26.18
CA ASP A 134 37.11 -3.38 25.98
C ASP A 134 38.34 -2.68 25.36
N GLU A 135 38.18 -1.53 24.67
CA GLU A 135 39.31 -0.72 24.16
C GLU A 135 40.11 0.00 25.25
N VAL A 136 39.57 0.15 26.47
CA VAL A 136 40.27 0.82 27.59
C VAL A 136 40.98 -0.18 28.52
N GLU A 137 40.64 -1.47 28.48
CA GLU A 137 41.21 -2.49 29.39
C GLU A 137 42.10 -3.54 28.73
N ASN A 138 42.35 -3.48 27.42
CA ASN A 138 43.03 -4.58 26.72
C ASN A 138 44.31 -4.18 25.96
N GLU A 139 45.30 -3.66 26.70
CA GLU A 139 46.70 -3.74 26.27
C GLU A 139 47.36 -5.09 26.60
N THR A 140 46.68 -6.00 27.31
CA THR A 140 47.28 -7.30 27.68
C THR A 140 46.29 -8.46 27.64
N ALA A 141 45.86 -8.89 26.44
CA ALA A 141 45.38 -10.26 26.28
C ALA A 141 45.65 -10.78 24.86
N ALA A 142 46.22 -11.98 24.83
CA ALA A 142 46.73 -12.69 23.66
C ALA A 142 45.77 -12.68 22.46
N ARG A 143 46.28 -12.15 21.35
CA ARG A 143 45.60 -12.11 20.04
C ARG A 143 45.46 -13.54 19.51
N GLY A 144 44.29 -14.15 19.75
CA GLY A 144 43.90 -15.42 19.13
C GLY A 144 44.02 -15.34 17.60
N LYS A 145 44.63 -16.37 17.00
CA LYS A 145 44.94 -16.45 15.57
C LYS A 145 43.74 -16.07 14.70
N HIS A 146 43.79 -14.85 14.15
CA HIS A 146 42.88 -14.36 13.14
C HIS A 146 43.03 -15.22 11.87
N ARG A 147 42.05 -16.10 11.61
CA ARG A 147 41.93 -16.81 10.33
C ARG A 147 41.79 -15.75 9.23
N ARG A 148 42.82 -15.60 8.41
CA ARG A 148 42.80 -14.77 7.20
C ARG A 148 41.77 -15.35 6.22
N SER A 149 40.53 -14.84 6.25
CA SER A 149 39.63 -14.84 5.10
C SER A 149 38.45 -13.92 5.40
N GLY A 150 38.47 -12.72 4.81
CA GLY A 150 37.48 -11.66 5.04
C GLY A 150 37.99 -10.25 4.72
N SER A 151 39.32 -10.06 4.69
CA SER A 151 39.96 -8.78 4.37
C SER A 151 39.52 -8.21 3.02
N ASP A 152 39.36 -9.07 2.02
CA ASP A 152 39.02 -8.67 0.65
C ASP A 152 37.55 -8.20 0.51
N MET A 153 36.62 -8.94 1.12
CA MET A 153 35.21 -8.53 1.18
C MET A 153 35.02 -7.23 1.97
N VAL A 154 35.76 -7.05 3.07
CA VAL A 154 35.71 -5.80 3.86
C VAL A 154 36.29 -4.63 3.08
N ALA A 155 37.40 -4.82 2.36
CA ALA A 155 37.96 -3.80 1.49
C ALA A 155 36.99 -3.40 0.36
N TYR A 156 36.31 -4.36 -0.25
CA TYR A 156 35.28 -4.10 -1.26
C TYR A 156 34.11 -3.28 -0.71
N LEU A 157 33.63 -3.60 0.50
CA LEU A 157 32.54 -2.87 1.15
C LEU A 157 32.95 -1.44 1.53
N GLN A 158 34.18 -1.24 2.00
CA GLN A 158 34.73 0.09 2.29
C GLN A 158 34.91 0.90 1.01
N GLY A 159 35.51 0.32 -0.03
CA GLY A 159 35.66 0.98 -1.33
C GLY A 159 34.33 1.38 -1.96
N LYS A 160 33.30 0.54 -1.84
CA LYS A 160 31.94 0.86 -2.30
C LYS A 160 31.33 2.03 -1.51
N LYS A 161 31.54 2.09 -0.19
CA LYS A 161 31.06 3.20 0.64
C LYS A 161 31.72 4.52 0.24
N ASP A 162 33.03 4.51 0.03
CA ASP A 162 33.79 5.71 -0.34
C ASP A 162 33.38 6.21 -1.73
N LEU A 163 33.14 5.29 -2.67
CA LEU A 163 32.67 5.64 -4.01
C LEU A 163 31.29 6.31 -3.97
N VAL A 164 30.36 5.75 -3.20
CA VAL A 164 29.00 6.32 -3.03
C VAL A 164 29.07 7.70 -2.37
N GLN A 165 29.94 7.89 -1.38
CA GLN A 165 30.13 9.19 -0.75
C GLN A 165 30.71 10.22 -1.72
N LYS A 166 31.70 9.85 -2.53
CA LYS A 166 32.26 10.72 -3.58
C LYS A 166 31.21 11.13 -4.60
N TRP A 167 30.45 10.18 -5.15
CA TRP A 167 29.37 10.46 -6.08
C TRP A 167 28.34 11.43 -5.50
N LYS A 168 27.94 11.22 -4.25
CA LYS A 168 26.98 12.11 -3.58
C LYS A 168 27.53 13.54 -3.40
N MET A 169 28.83 13.68 -3.12
CA MET A 169 29.47 15.00 -3.04
C MET A 169 29.57 15.68 -4.41
N GLU A 170 29.92 14.94 -5.46
CA GLU A 170 29.97 15.46 -6.84
C GLU A 170 28.59 15.90 -7.34
N GLU A 171 27.55 15.11 -7.06
CA GLU A 171 26.16 15.46 -7.40
C GLU A 171 25.72 16.76 -6.72
N MET A 172 25.99 16.90 -5.41
CA MET A 172 25.74 18.13 -4.66
C MET A 172 26.50 19.35 -5.24
N GLN A 173 27.75 19.16 -5.65
CA GLN A 173 28.54 20.23 -6.28
C GLN A 173 27.96 20.63 -7.64
N LEU A 174 27.57 19.66 -8.46
CA LEU A 174 26.96 19.92 -9.76
C LEU A 174 25.63 20.67 -9.60
N GLN A 175 24.82 20.30 -8.61
CA GLN A 175 23.57 20.99 -8.30
C GLN A 175 23.82 22.44 -7.85
N LYS A 176 24.83 22.67 -7.01
CA LYS A 176 25.24 24.03 -6.60
C LYS A 176 25.68 24.88 -7.79
N GLN A 177 26.49 24.31 -8.70
CA GLN A 177 26.93 25.02 -9.91
C GLN A 177 25.78 25.38 -10.83
N ARG A 178 24.79 24.50 -11.00
CA ARG A 178 23.58 24.78 -11.80
C ARG A 178 22.79 25.96 -11.23
N LEU A 179 22.57 25.96 -9.91
CA LEU A 179 21.84 27.02 -9.23
C LEU A 179 22.58 28.36 -9.30
N GLU A 180 23.91 28.34 -9.18
CA GLU A 180 24.73 29.54 -9.35
C GLU A 180 24.69 30.07 -10.79
N ALA A 181 24.71 29.19 -11.79
CA ALA A 181 24.59 29.58 -13.20
C ALA A 181 23.21 30.15 -13.53
N GLU A 182 22.15 29.59 -12.95
CA GLU A 182 20.78 30.07 -13.12
C GLU A 182 20.59 31.44 -12.45
N SER A 183 21.09 31.61 -11.22
CA SER A 183 21.09 32.90 -10.51
C SER A 183 21.85 33.99 -11.30
N LYS A 184 23.03 33.67 -11.86
CA LYS A 184 23.79 34.60 -12.71
C LYS A 184 23.03 34.98 -13.98
N LYS A 185 22.34 34.02 -14.63
CA LYS A 185 21.51 34.29 -15.81
C LYS A 185 20.33 35.18 -15.47
N GLU A 186 19.67 34.95 -14.33
CA GLU A 186 18.56 35.76 -13.87
C GLU A 186 19.01 37.20 -13.55
N GLU A 187 20.15 37.35 -12.87
CA GLU A 187 20.73 38.67 -12.58
C GLU A 187 21.12 39.41 -13.87
N GLN A 188 21.72 38.72 -14.84
CA GLN A 188 22.02 39.30 -16.15
C GLN A 188 20.75 39.71 -16.90
N SER A 189 19.70 38.90 -16.86
CA SER A 189 18.41 39.20 -17.48
C SER A 189 17.73 40.40 -16.82
N LYS A 190 17.75 40.49 -15.49
CA LYS A 190 17.24 41.65 -14.74
C LYS A 190 17.99 42.93 -15.10
N LYS A 191 19.32 42.86 -15.21
CA LYS A 191 20.14 44.01 -15.62
C LYS A 191 19.81 44.46 -17.04
N GLN A 192 19.73 43.52 -18.00
CA GLN A 192 19.31 43.83 -19.37
C GLN A 192 17.93 44.49 -19.44
N HIS A 193 16.97 43.99 -18.65
CA HIS A 193 15.63 44.57 -18.57
C HIS A 193 15.65 45.99 -17.98
N GLN A 194 16.43 46.21 -16.91
CA GLN A 194 16.59 47.52 -16.30
C GLN A 194 17.22 48.54 -17.26
N ASP A 195 18.26 48.15 -17.99
CA ASP A 195 18.93 49.00 -18.99
C ASP A 195 17.97 49.38 -20.13
N LEU A 196 17.15 48.43 -20.61
CA LEU A 196 16.13 48.69 -21.63
C LEU A 196 15.08 49.71 -21.15
N MET A 197 14.63 49.60 -19.89
CA MET A 197 13.71 50.57 -19.30
C MET A 197 14.33 51.97 -19.18
N GLN A 198 15.62 52.09 -18.83
CA GLN A 198 16.28 53.40 -18.80
C GLN A 198 16.41 54.03 -20.19
N VAL A 199 16.72 53.25 -21.24
CA VAL A 199 16.82 53.75 -22.62
C VAL A 199 15.46 54.22 -23.15
N THR A 200 14.38 53.51 -22.83
CA THR A 200 13.03 53.93 -23.24
C THR A 200 12.60 55.24 -22.56
N LEU A 201 12.89 55.38 -21.26
CA LEU A 201 12.58 56.60 -20.50
C LEU A 201 13.38 57.84 -20.94
N THR A 202 14.65 57.67 -21.34
CA THR A 202 15.47 58.78 -21.85
C THR A 202 15.04 59.24 -23.25
N LYS A 203 14.62 58.32 -24.11
CA LYS A 203 14.04 58.65 -25.44
C LYS A 203 12.72 59.41 -25.33
N THR A 204 11.86 59.08 -24.36
CA THR A 204 10.59 59.82 -24.13
C THR A 204 10.77 61.21 -23.52
N LYS A 205 11.96 61.54 -22.98
CA LYS A 205 12.25 62.88 -22.41
C LYS A 205 12.92 63.84 -23.40
N LEU A 206 13.37 63.34 -24.55
CA LEU A 206 14.05 64.11 -25.61
C LEU A 206 13.15 64.33 -26.85
N GLY A 207 11.87 63.95 -26.76
CA GLY A 207 10.84 64.20 -27.77
C GLY A 207 9.84 65.25 -27.32
#